data_AF-A0A5E4NDE7-F1
#
_entry.id   AF-A0A5E4NDE7-F1
#
_cell.length_a   1.000
_cell.length_b   1.000
_cell.length_c   1.000
_cell.angle_alpha   90.00
_cell.angle_beta   90.00
_cell.angle_gamma   90.00
#
_symmetry.space_group_name_H-M   'P 1'
#
loop_
_entity.id
_entity.type
_entity.pdbx_description
1 polymer ?
#
loop_
_entity_poly.entity_id
_entity_poly.type
_entity_poly.pdbx_seq_one_letter_code
_entity_poly.pdbx_strand_id
1 'polypeptide(L)'
;MEETRLKVFERRIHRRIYGPCIETNAGKWHKRQNCELEELFKRPDIAKEIKKKRLTWTGHAWKKIGSIVRKTIKENPIGKRPLGRP
;
A
#
# COMPACT_ATOMS: atom_id res chain seq x y z
N MET A 1 -12.58 4.42 -2.23
CA MET A 1 -12.92 3.03 -2.62
C MET A 1 -11.71 2.09 -2.63
N GLU A 2 -10.58 2.47 -3.22
CA GLU A 2 -9.42 1.57 -3.30
C GLU A 2 -8.64 1.44 -1.98
N GLU A 3 -8.35 2.55 -1.30
CA GLU A 3 -7.68 2.53 0.01
C GLU A 3 -8.44 1.71 1.06
N THR A 4 -9.77 1.83 1.07
CA THR A 4 -10.65 1.04 1.95
C THR A 4 -10.57 -0.45 1.66
N ARG A 5 -10.47 -0.86 0.39
CA ARG A 5 -10.30 -2.27 0.01
C ARG A 5 -8.96 -2.82 0.46
N LEU A 6 -7.89 -2.04 0.33
CA LEU A 6 -6.55 -2.41 0.80
C LEU A 6 -6.52 -2.62 2.32
N LYS A 7 -7.15 -1.73 3.09
CA LYS A 7 -7.26 -1.87 4.55
C LYS A 7 -8.05 -3.12 4.96
N VAL A 8 -9.14 -3.44 4.27
CA VAL A 8 -9.91 -4.68 4.51
C VAL A 8 -9.07 -5.92 4.20
N PHE A 9 -8.34 -5.91 3.08
CA PHE A 9 -7.44 -6.99 2.71
C PHE A 9 -6.34 -7.21 3.77
N GLU A 10 -5.63 -6.16 4.16
CA GLU A 10 -4.58 -6.20 5.18
C GLU A 10 -5.12 -6.75 6.52
N ARG A 11 -6.25 -6.23 6.99
CA ARG A 11 -6.93 -6.72 8.21
C ARG A 11 -7.35 -8.18 8.13
N ARG A 12 -7.68 -8.70 6.96
CA ARG A 12 -8.00 -10.12 6.75
C ARG A 12 -6.74 -10.98 6.86
N ILE A 13 -5.62 -10.51 6.29
CA ILE A 13 -4.32 -11.19 6.38
C ILE A 13 -3.80 -11.17 7.81
N HIS A 14 -3.81 -10.02 8.50
CA HIS A 14 -3.36 -9.91 9.89
C HIS A 14 -4.12 -10.86 10.83
N ARG A 15 -5.44 -10.99 10.68
CA ARG A 15 -6.21 -11.97 11.48
C ARG A 15 -5.82 -13.42 11.21
N ARG A 16 -5.40 -13.74 9.99
CA ARG A 16 -4.95 -15.09 9.65
C ARG A 16 -3.56 -15.39 10.21
N ILE A 17 -2.68 -14.37 10.30
CA ILE A 17 -1.33 -14.51 10.86
C ILE A 17 -1.39 -14.56 12.40
N TYR A 18 -2.06 -13.60 13.04
CA TYR A 18 -2.10 -13.49 14.50
C TYR A 18 -3.11 -14.41 15.18
N GLY A 19 -4.05 -14.96 14.41
CA GLY A 19 -5.08 -15.86 14.93
C GLY A 19 -6.04 -15.20 15.93
N PRO A 20 -6.94 -16.00 16.54
CA PRO A 20 -7.82 -15.57 17.63
C PRO A 20 -7.04 -15.27 18.92
N CYS A 21 -7.66 -14.54 19.84
CA CYS A 21 -7.10 -14.20 21.15
C CYS A 21 -7.93 -14.82 22.27
N ILE A 22 -7.31 -15.09 23.41
CA ILE A 22 -8.01 -15.48 24.64
C ILE A 22 -8.28 -14.20 25.41
N GLU A 23 -9.53 -14.04 25.83
CA GLU A 23 -9.92 -12.96 26.73
C GLU A 23 -9.40 -13.26 28.14
N THR A 24 -8.57 -12.36 28.68
CA THR A 24 -7.86 -12.55 29.96
C THR A 24 -8.80 -12.84 31.14
N ASN A 25 -10.01 -12.27 31.13
CA ASN A 25 -10.95 -12.36 32.24
C ASN A 25 -11.84 -13.61 32.18
N ALA A 26 -12.15 -14.11 30.99
CA ALA A 26 -13.15 -15.16 30.78
C ALA A 26 -12.57 -16.48 30.27
N GLY A 27 -11.31 -16.50 29.84
CA GLY A 27 -10.68 -17.68 29.22
C GLY A 27 -11.30 -18.09 27.88
N LYS A 28 -12.17 -17.26 27.31
CA LYS A 28 -12.88 -17.54 26.05
C LYS A 28 -12.07 -17.04 24.86
N TRP A 29 -12.07 -17.84 23.80
CA TRP A 29 -11.52 -17.43 22.51
C TRP A 29 -12.45 -16.45 21.82
N HIS A 30 -11.87 -15.36 21.29
CA HIS A 30 -12.60 -14.41 20.46
C HIS A 30 -11.78 -14.00 19.25
N LYS A 31 -12.49 -13.45 18.26
CA LYS A 31 -11.89 -12.83 17.08
C LYS A 31 -11.29 -11.49 17.47
N ARG A 32 -10.06 -11.22 17.01
CA ARG A 32 -9.42 -9.92 17.23
C ARG A 32 -10.16 -8.76 16.57
N GLN A 33 -10.36 -7.69 17.32
CA GLN A 33 -10.91 -6.42 16.87
C GLN A 33 -9.91 -5.64 16.02
N ASN A 34 -10.36 -4.58 15.34
CA ASN A 34 -9.48 -3.79 14.47
C ASN A 34 -8.40 -3.04 15.28
N CYS A 35 -8.76 -2.50 16.46
CA CYS A 35 -7.83 -1.80 17.35
C CYS A 35 -6.68 -2.71 17.80
N GLU A 36 -6.98 -3.93 18.25
CA GLU A 36 -5.98 -4.91 18.69
C GLU A 36 -5.01 -5.29 17.56
N LEU A 37 -5.51 -5.39 16.32
CA LEU A 37 -4.65 -5.69 15.17
C LEU A 37 -3.73 -4.52 14.83
N GLU A 38 -4.23 -3.29 14.95
CA GLU A 38 -3.43 -2.08 14.73
C GLU A 38 -2.34 -1.96 15.81
N GLU A 39 -2.67 -2.28 17.07
CA GLU A 39 -1.73 -2.32 18.18
C GLU A 39 -0.69 -3.45 18.08
N LEU A 40 -1.06 -4.62 17.54
CA LEU A 40 -0.13 -5.72 17.30
C LEU A 40 0.84 -5.43 16.16
N PHE A 41 0.34 -4.82 15.08
CA PHE A 41 1.14 -4.60 13.87
C PHE A 41 2.17 -3.47 14.07
N LYS A 42 1.83 -2.41 14.81
CA LYS A 42 2.71 -1.27 15.17
C LYS A 42 3.42 -0.62 13.98
N ARG A 43 2.87 -0.77 12.78
CA ARG A 43 3.45 -0.29 11.52
C ARG A 43 2.41 0.49 10.72
N PRO A 44 2.84 1.39 9.82
CA PRO A 44 1.92 2.07 8.91
C PRO A 44 1.14 1.04 8.08
N ASP A 45 -0.14 1.32 7.87
CA ASP A 45 -1.00 0.50 7.01
C ASP A 45 -0.44 0.40 5.57
N ILE A 46 -0.85 -0.64 4.85
CA ILE A 46 -0.37 -0.91 3.49
C ILE A 46 -0.65 0.27 2.55
N ALA A 47 -1.74 1.01 2.76
CA ALA A 47 -2.10 2.15 1.93
C ALA A 47 -1.08 3.30 2.11
N LYS A 48 -0.67 3.57 3.35
CA LYS A 48 0.39 4.53 3.69
C LYS A 48 1.73 4.12 3.10
N GLU A 49 2.09 2.83 3.18
CA GLU A 49 3.33 2.35 2.56
C GLU A 49 3.31 2.48 1.03
N ILE A 50 2.20 2.15 0.36
CA ILE A 50 2.05 2.38 -1.08
C ILE A 50 2.19 3.87 -1.41
N LYS A 51 1.57 4.76 -0.64
CA LYS A 51 1.67 6.21 -0.83
C LYS A 51 3.10 6.71 -0.66
N LYS A 52 3.81 6.23 0.37
CA LYS A 52 5.23 6.52 0.61
C LYS A 52 6.10 6.06 -0.55
N LYS A 53 5.92 4.82 -1.03
CA LYS A 53 6.66 4.26 -2.17
C LYS A 53 6.41 5.05 -3.45
N ARG A 54 5.16 5.45 -3.73
CA ARG A 54 4.83 6.32 -4.86
C ARG A 54 5.58 7.64 -4.78
N LEU A 55 5.62 8.28 -3.61
CA LEU A 55 6.35 9.54 -3.42
C LEU A 55 7.86 9.37 -3.64
N THR A 56 8.46 8.31 -3.07
CA THR A 56 9.87 7.97 -3.31
C THR A 56 10.15 7.75 -4.80
N TRP A 57 9.26 7.05 -5.49
CA TRP A 57 9.38 6.77 -6.91
C TRP A 57 9.26 8.04 -7.76
N THR A 58 8.34 8.94 -7.44
CA THR A 58 8.23 10.25 -8.10
C THR A 58 9.53 11.04 -7.96
N GLY A 59 10.12 11.08 -6.76
CA GLY A 59 11.41 11.73 -6.54
C GLY A 59 12.54 11.10 -7.35
N HIS A 60 12.58 9.76 -7.42
CA HIS A 60 13.55 9.04 -8.23
C HIS A 60 13.38 9.32 -9.73
N ALA A 61 12.15 9.25 -10.23
CA ALA A 61 11.80 9.55 -11.62
C ALA A 61 12.21 10.96 -12.02
N TRP A 62 12.01 11.95 -11.14
CA TRP A 62 12.44 13.32 -11.36
C TRP A 62 13.97 13.49 -11.38
N LYS A 63 14.69 12.83 -10.46
CA LYS A 63 16.16 12.95 -10.37
C LYS A 63 16.90 12.32 -11.55
N LYS A 64 16.29 11.36 -12.25
CA LYS A 64 16.92 10.65 -13.38
C LYS A 64 16.99 11.54 -14.65
N ILE A 65 17.96 12.44 -14.68
CA ILE A 65 18.27 13.34 -15.82
C ILE A 65 18.49 12.52 -17.09
N GLY A 66 17.99 13.01 -18.23
CA GLY A 66 18.15 12.34 -19.53
C GLY A 66 17.25 11.12 -19.75
N SER A 67 16.58 10.61 -18.72
CA SER A 67 15.66 9.48 -18.89
C SER A 67 14.37 9.87 -19.61
N ILE A 68 13.82 8.91 -20.36
CA ILE A 68 12.49 9.02 -20.98
C ILE A 68 11.43 9.35 -19.92
N VAL A 69 11.49 8.73 -18.75
CA VAL A 69 10.52 8.96 -17.66
C VAL A 69 10.47 10.44 -17.26
N ARG A 70 11.62 11.08 -17.04
CA ARG A 70 11.66 12.51 -16.70
C ARG A 70 11.17 13.38 -17.86
N LYS A 71 11.54 13.05 -19.10
CA LYS A 71 11.07 13.76 -20.30
C LYS A 71 9.56 13.69 -20.43
N THR A 72 8.97 12.48 -20.34
CA THR A 72 7.53 12.27 -20.38
C THR A 72 6.79 13.07 -19.29
N ILE A 73 7.32 13.10 -18.07
CA ILE A 73 6.73 13.89 -16.98
C ILE A 73 6.80 15.39 -17.28
N LYS A 74 7.91 15.89 -17.84
CA LYS A 74 8.13 17.32 -18.11
C LYS A 74 7.35 17.81 -19.33
N GLU A 75 7.37 17.04 -20.41
CA GLU A 75 6.83 17.40 -21.72
C GLU A 75 5.32 17.15 -21.80
N ASN A 76 4.75 16.36 -20.88
CA ASN A 76 3.34 15.98 -20.84
C ASN A 76 2.80 15.61 -22.24
N PRO A 77 3.42 14.64 -22.94
CA PRO A 77 3.11 14.35 -24.32
C PRO A 77 1.66 13.87 -24.45
N ILE A 78 0.92 14.50 -25.34
CA ILE A 78 -0.48 14.18 -25.63
C ILE A 78 -0.52 13.23 -26.83
N GLY A 79 -1.32 12.17 -26.75
CA GLY A 79 -1.47 11.17 -27.80
C GLY A 79 -0.96 9.79 -27.40
N LYS A 80 -1.14 8.80 -28.28
CA LYS A 80 -0.67 7.43 -28.07
C LYS A 80 0.59 7.20 -28.88
N ARG A 81 1.57 6.52 -28.30
CA ARG A 81 2.70 5.98 -29.07
C ARG A 81 2.13 4.95 -30.06
N PRO A 82 2.45 5.01 -31.36
CA PRO A 82 2.01 3.99 -32.30
C PRO A 82 2.58 2.62 -31.88
N LEU A 83 1.72 1.61 -31.89
CA LEU A 83 2.11 0.22 -31.67
C LEU A 83 2.66 -0.31 -33.00
N GLY A 84 3.98 -0.46 -33.11
CA GLY A 84 4.65 -0.87 -34.35
C GLY A 84 6.17 -0.77 -34.27
N ARG A 85 6.85 -1.19 -35.34
CA ARG A 85 8.31 -1.03 -35.49
C ARG A 85 8.67 0.48 -35.47
N PRO A 86 9.82 0.87 -34.88
CA PRO A 86 10.28 2.26 -34.84
C PRO A 86 10.23 2.97 -36.19
#